data_AF-G0P9F9-F1
#
_entry.id   AF-G0P9F9-F1
#
_cell.length_a   1.000
_cell.length_b   1.000
_cell.length_c   1.000
_cell.angle_alpha   90.00
_cell.angle_beta   90.00
_cell.angle_gamma   90.00
#
_symmetry.space_group_name_H-M   'P 1'
#
loop_
_entity.id
_entity.type
_entity.pdbx_description
1 polymer ?
#
loop_
_entity_poly.entity_id
_entity_poly.type
_entity_poly.pdbx_seq_one_letter_code
_entity_poly.pdbx_strand_id
1 'polypeptide(L)'
;MDSDYNFQPGDDIRNMGLEEMRRQKVLLASELKAIDAQISDLAFNNYGTYADAGRATHDCSKTFGEMRDKTVNLSGQADELTTAFQEFRSKAKKLAEEQDLVRKSLDKSNPIWELLTLPSRMDICIRAGYYDLAYTLTNYGMQLQQQSHLCKNPLIKKVADHLVEARAYLLEELFNKFAGPLDLAESIKVVNNVRKMPFLTANQLRIAVLQHRDIYLEKQILDISVGIT
;
A
#
# COMPACT_ATOMS: atom_id res chain seq x y z
N MET A 1 -73.51 -19.25 1.76
CA MET A 1 -74.94 -19.17 1.43
C MET A 1 -75.01 -19.07 -0.08
N ASP A 2 -75.04 -20.25 -0.69
CA ASP A 2 -75.18 -20.45 -2.13
C ASP A 2 -76.60 -20.08 -2.54
N SER A 3 -76.73 -19.23 -3.54
CA SER A 3 -77.96 -19.08 -4.31
C SER A 3 -77.69 -19.63 -5.70
N ASP A 4 -78.05 -20.91 -5.91
CA ASP A 4 -78.15 -21.55 -7.22
C ASP A 4 -79.14 -20.77 -8.10
N TYR A 5 -78.64 -19.83 -8.89
CA TYR A 5 -79.37 -19.28 -10.03
C TYR A 5 -79.02 -20.11 -11.27
N ASN A 6 -79.68 -21.27 -11.38
CA ASN A 6 -79.66 -22.08 -12.59
C ASN A 6 -80.58 -21.44 -13.64
N PHE A 7 -80.07 -20.46 -14.39
CA PHE A 7 -80.78 -19.87 -15.53
C PHE A 7 -80.49 -20.71 -16.77
N GLN A 8 -81.43 -21.61 -17.15
CA GLN A 8 -81.39 -22.36 -18.41
C GLN A 8 -82.12 -21.55 -19.50
N PRO A 9 -81.43 -20.77 -20.34
CA PRO A 9 -82.08 -19.77 -21.21
C PRO A 9 -82.70 -20.38 -22.47
N GLY A 10 -82.31 -21.61 -22.83
CA GLY A 10 -82.55 -22.17 -24.17
C GLY A 10 -83.91 -22.82 -24.38
N ASP A 11 -84.46 -23.46 -23.36
CA ASP A 11 -85.68 -24.28 -23.48
C ASP A 11 -86.95 -23.49 -23.16
N ASP A 12 -86.87 -22.48 -22.27
CA ASP A 12 -88.02 -21.63 -21.91
C ASP A 12 -88.39 -20.65 -23.03
N ILE A 13 -87.40 -20.11 -23.75
CA ILE A 13 -87.61 -19.10 -24.81
C ILE A 13 -88.20 -19.74 -26.08
N ARG A 14 -87.87 -21.00 -26.39
CA ARG A 14 -88.36 -21.68 -27.62
C ARG A 14 -89.84 -22.06 -27.59
N ASN A 15 -90.43 -22.23 -26.40
CA ASN A 15 -91.82 -22.67 -26.22
C ASN A 15 -92.78 -21.52 -25.90
N MET A 16 -92.29 -20.28 -25.85
CA MET A 16 -93.10 -19.09 -25.53
C MET A 16 -93.81 -18.53 -26.76
N GLY A 17 -95.11 -18.24 -26.62
CA GLY A 17 -95.87 -17.49 -27.63
C GLY A 17 -95.30 -16.07 -27.82
N LEU A 18 -95.49 -15.51 -29.02
CA LEU A 18 -94.89 -14.22 -29.43
C LEU A 18 -95.26 -13.04 -28.49
N GLU A 19 -96.44 -13.10 -27.89
CA GLU A 19 -96.90 -12.14 -26.87
C GLU A 19 -96.24 -12.36 -25.49
N GLU A 20 -95.97 -13.61 -25.11
CA GLU A 20 -95.30 -13.92 -23.84
C GLU A 20 -93.81 -13.52 -23.92
N MET A 21 -93.17 -13.70 -25.07
CA MET A 21 -91.80 -13.25 -25.30
C MET A 21 -91.68 -11.71 -25.33
N ARG A 22 -92.70 -11.00 -25.85
CA ARG A 22 -92.82 -9.53 -25.72
C ARG A 22 -92.95 -9.10 -24.27
N ARG A 23 -93.84 -9.76 -23.51
CA ARG A 23 -94.04 -9.50 -22.09
C ARG A 23 -92.76 -9.75 -21.29
N GLN A 24 -92.05 -10.84 -21.58
CA GLN A 24 -90.80 -11.18 -20.92
C GLN A 24 -89.68 -10.19 -21.25
N LYS A 25 -89.59 -9.71 -22.50
CA LYS A 25 -88.67 -8.62 -22.88
C LYS A 25 -88.98 -7.32 -22.12
N VAL A 26 -90.25 -6.99 -21.96
CA VAL A 26 -90.68 -5.80 -21.19
C VAL A 26 -90.35 -5.96 -19.70
N LEU A 27 -90.55 -7.16 -19.14
CA LEU A 27 -90.15 -7.48 -17.76
C LEU A 27 -88.65 -7.38 -17.57
N LEU A 28 -87.85 -8.00 -18.43
CA LEU A 28 -86.39 -7.94 -18.38
C LEU A 28 -85.86 -6.52 -18.52
N ALA A 29 -86.46 -5.71 -19.40
CA ALA A 29 -86.11 -4.29 -19.54
C ALA A 29 -86.46 -3.50 -18.26
N SER A 30 -87.56 -3.85 -17.58
CA SER A 30 -87.94 -3.23 -16.31
C SER A 30 -87.03 -3.66 -15.16
N GLU A 31 -86.61 -4.92 -15.11
CA GLU A 31 -85.67 -5.45 -14.12
C GLU A 31 -84.28 -4.87 -14.31
N LEU A 32 -83.79 -4.79 -15.55
CA LEU A 32 -82.53 -4.12 -15.86
C LEU A 32 -82.55 -2.68 -15.36
N LYS A 33 -83.63 -1.94 -15.63
CA LYS A 33 -83.79 -0.56 -15.16
C LYS A 33 -83.88 -0.46 -13.64
N ALA A 34 -84.48 -1.46 -12.98
CA ALA A 34 -84.54 -1.54 -11.52
C ALA A 34 -83.17 -1.82 -10.90
N ILE A 35 -82.37 -2.72 -11.50
CA ILE A 35 -80.99 -3.00 -11.09
C ILE A 35 -80.12 -1.76 -11.31
N ASP A 36 -80.27 -1.06 -12.43
CA ASP A 36 -79.51 0.16 -12.72
C ASP A 36 -79.82 1.28 -11.72
N ALA A 37 -81.08 1.38 -11.30
CA ALA A 37 -81.50 2.28 -10.22
C ALA A 37 -80.94 1.85 -8.86
N GLN A 38 -80.91 0.55 -8.55
CA GLN A 38 -80.32 0.03 -7.31
C GLN A 38 -78.80 0.23 -7.26
N ILE A 39 -78.10 0.04 -8.38
CA ILE A 39 -76.65 0.31 -8.50
C ILE A 39 -76.40 1.80 -8.33
N SER A 40 -77.20 2.66 -8.97
CA SER A 40 -77.07 4.11 -8.81
C SER A 40 -77.33 4.56 -7.38
N ASP A 41 -78.36 4.03 -6.72
CA ASP A 41 -78.68 4.36 -5.33
C ASP A 41 -77.59 3.85 -4.37
N LEU A 42 -77.08 2.62 -4.57
CA LEU A 42 -75.98 2.08 -3.79
C LEU A 42 -74.68 2.89 -4.00
N ALA A 43 -74.38 3.25 -5.25
CA ALA A 43 -73.22 4.06 -5.60
C ALA A 43 -73.33 5.49 -5.03
N PHE A 44 -74.53 6.08 -5.02
CA PHE A 44 -74.77 7.40 -4.45
C PHE A 44 -74.67 7.40 -2.92
N ASN A 45 -75.34 6.45 -2.26
CA ASN A 45 -75.37 6.34 -0.81
C ASN A 45 -74.01 5.97 -0.21
N ASN A 46 -73.17 5.21 -0.94
CA ASN A 46 -71.83 4.79 -0.49
C ASN A 46 -70.68 5.45 -1.25
N TYR A 47 -70.92 6.52 -2.00
CA TYR A 47 -69.88 7.20 -2.78
C TYR A 47 -68.66 7.60 -1.94
N GLY A 48 -68.89 8.11 -0.72
CA GLY A 48 -67.83 8.47 0.22
C GLY A 48 -66.91 7.30 0.55
N THR A 49 -67.49 6.14 0.87
CA THR A 49 -66.76 4.91 1.20
C THR A 49 -65.94 4.40 0.00
N TYR A 50 -66.51 4.43 -1.21
CA TYR A 50 -65.77 4.05 -2.42
C TYR A 50 -64.63 5.02 -2.73
N ALA A 51 -64.86 6.33 -2.56
CA ALA A 51 -63.84 7.35 -2.75
C ALA A 51 -62.72 7.24 -1.70
N ASP A 52 -63.05 6.97 -0.45
CA ASP A 52 -62.09 6.75 0.63
C ASP A 52 -61.29 5.45 0.42
N ALA A 53 -61.95 4.36 0.01
CA ALA A 53 -61.27 3.11 -0.33
C ALA A 53 -60.31 3.30 -1.53
N GLY A 54 -60.73 4.06 -2.54
CA GLY A 54 -59.90 4.44 -3.69
C GLY A 54 -58.68 5.27 -3.27
N ARG A 55 -58.88 6.29 -2.42
CA ARG A 55 -57.79 7.10 -1.84
C ARG A 55 -56.82 6.25 -1.03
N ALA A 56 -57.31 5.43 -0.11
CA ALA A 56 -56.48 4.55 0.70
C ALA A 56 -55.68 3.56 -0.15
N THR A 57 -56.29 3.00 -1.21
CA THR A 57 -55.60 2.09 -2.15
C THR A 57 -54.51 2.80 -2.94
N HIS A 58 -54.78 4.03 -3.39
CA HIS A 58 -53.82 4.87 -4.08
C HIS A 58 -52.64 5.23 -3.16
N ASP A 59 -52.92 5.65 -1.93
CA ASP A 59 -51.91 6.01 -0.94
C ASP A 59 -51.06 4.81 -0.54
N CYS A 60 -51.69 3.64 -0.32
CA CYS A 60 -50.97 2.38 -0.13
C CYS A 60 -50.05 2.06 -1.32
N SER A 61 -50.55 2.14 -2.56
CA SER A 61 -49.74 1.87 -3.76
C SER A 61 -48.56 2.81 -3.89
N LYS A 62 -48.75 4.11 -3.60
CA LYS A 62 -47.67 5.10 -3.58
C LYS A 62 -46.62 4.75 -2.53
N THR A 63 -47.05 4.46 -1.30
CA THR A 63 -46.15 4.12 -0.18
C THR A 63 -45.37 2.84 -0.47
N PHE A 64 -46.01 1.82 -1.07
CA PHE A 64 -45.33 0.61 -1.51
C PHE A 64 -44.32 0.87 -2.64
N GLY A 65 -44.64 1.79 -3.56
CA GLY A 65 -43.70 2.28 -4.58
C GLY A 65 -42.44 2.88 -3.95
N GLU A 66 -42.62 3.83 -3.03
CA GLU A 66 -41.51 4.46 -2.30
C GLU A 66 -40.69 3.45 -1.47
N MET A 67 -41.35 2.48 -0.84
CA MET A 67 -40.68 1.42 -0.08
C MET A 67 -39.83 0.51 -0.98
N ARG A 68 -40.37 0.14 -2.14
CA ARG A 68 -39.65 -0.65 -3.14
C ARG A 68 -38.41 0.11 -3.62
N ASP A 69 -38.56 1.39 -3.97
CA ASP A 69 -37.45 2.19 -4.48
C ASP A 69 -36.35 2.37 -3.43
N LYS A 70 -36.72 2.59 -2.15
CA LYS A 70 -35.75 2.59 -1.03
C LYS A 70 -35.05 1.24 -0.86
N THR A 71 -35.76 0.13 -1.02
CA THR A 71 -35.20 -1.22 -0.90
C THR A 71 -34.18 -1.50 -2.01
N VAL A 72 -34.48 -1.09 -3.24
CA VAL A 72 -33.55 -1.18 -4.38
C VAL A 72 -32.29 -0.36 -4.13
N ASN A 73 -32.44 0.89 -3.65
CA ASN A 73 -31.29 1.73 -3.30
C ASN A 73 -30.44 1.12 -2.17
N LEU A 74 -31.07 0.57 -1.13
CA LEU A 74 -30.37 -0.08 -0.03
C LEU A 74 -29.57 -1.31 -0.52
N SER A 75 -30.14 -2.10 -1.44
CA SER A 75 -29.43 -3.21 -2.08
C SER A 75 -28.19 -2.72 -2.82
N GLY A 76 -28.30 -1.64 -3.61
CA GLY A 76 -27.15 -1.06 -4.30
C GLY A 76 -26.06 -0.57 -3.33
N GLN A 77 -26.45 0.10 -2.24
CA GLN A 77 -25.51 0.54 -1.20
C GLN A 77 -24.83 -0.64 -0.48
N ALA A 78 -25.53 -1.75 -0.27
CA ALA A 78 -24.94 -2.95 0.32
C ALA A 78 -23.87 -3.58 -0.60
N ASP A 79 -24.09 -3.57 -1.91
CA ASP A 79 -23.12 -4.05 -2.91
C ASP A 79 -21.90 -3.12 -2.99
N GLU A 80 -22.11 -1.80 -2.98
CA GLU A 80 -21.04 -0.79 -2.91
C GLU A 80 -20.19 -0.97 -1.64
N LEU A 81 -20.85 -1.15 -0.49
CA LEU A 81 -20.19 -1.39 0.79
C LEU A 81 -19.38 -2.70 0.77
N THR A 82 -19.93 -3.75 0.17
CA THR A 82 -19.22 -5.04 0.02
C THR A 82 -17.97 -4.88 -0.82
N THR A 83 -18.06 -4.13 -1.92
CA THR A 83 -16.90 -3.83 -2.78
C THR A 83 -15.85 -3.01 -2.03
N ALA A 84 -16.27 -1.99 -1.30
CA ALA A 84 -15.37 -1.17 -0.48
C ALA A 84 -14.66 -1.99 0.62
N PHE A 85 -15.35 -2.94 1.26
CA PHE A 85 -14.72 -3.84 2.24
C PHE A 85 -13.71 -4.79 1.60
N GLN A 86 -13.96 -5.29 0.40
CA GLN A 86 -12.99 -6.12 -0.32
C GLN A 86 -11.74 -5.33 -0.68
N GLU A 87 -11.88 -4.10 -1.16
CA GLU A 87 -10.75 -3.22 -1.40
C GLU A 87 -9.98 -2.89 -0.13
N PHE A 88 -10.68 -2.54 0.94
CA PHE A 88 -10.08 -2.26 2.25
C PHE A 88 -9.29 -3.47 2.74
N ARG A 89 -9.85 -4.68 2.66
CA ARG A 89 -9.17 -5.91 3.05
C ARG A 89 -7.92 -6.16 2.23
N SER A 90 -7.96 -5.92 0.92
CA SER A 90 -6.80 -6.04 0.03
C SER A 90 -5.70 -5.05 0.42
N LYS A 91 -6.06 -3.77 0.66
CA LYS A 91 -5.14 -2.72 1.11
C LYS A 91 -4.55 -3.04 2.49
N ALA A 92 -5.38 -3.49 3.44
CA ALA A 92 -4.95 -3.87 4.78
C ALA A 92 -3.98 -5.06 4.76
N LYS A 93 -4.21 -6.04 3.88
CA LYS A 93 -3.30 -7.18 3.69
C LYS A 93 -1.92 -6.71 3.19
N LYS A 94 -1.88 -5.87 2.16
CA LYS A 94 -0.63 -5.28 1.64
C LYS A 94 0.12 -4.51 2.73
N LEU A 95 -0.60 -3.71 3.51
CA LEU A 95 -0.01 -2.96 4.62
C LEU A 95 0.56 -3.90 5.70
N ALA A 96 -0.13 -4.99 6.02
CA ALA A 96 0.36 -5.98 6.98
C ALA A 96 1.64 -6.69 6.49
N GLU A 97 1.71 -7.00 5.19
CA GLU A 97 2.91 -7.57 4.55
C GLU A 97 4.09 -6.58 4.58
N GLU A 98 3.84 -5.30 4.28
CA GLU A 98 4.84 -4.24 4.38
C GLU A 98 5.33 -4.05 5.83
N GLN A 99 4.42 -4.04 6.81
CA GLN A 99 4.78 -3.95 8.23
C GLN A 99 5.62 -5.14 8.69
N ASP A 100 5.27 -6.36 8.28
CA ASP A 100 6.06 -7.56 8.62
C ASP A 100 7.46 -7.48 8.01
N LEU A 101 7.58 -7.00 6.77
CA LEU A 101 8.88 -6.77 6.12
C LEU A 101 9.71 -5.73 6.88
N VAL A 102 9.12 -4.58 7.23
CA VAL A 102 9.80 -3.53 8.01
C VAL A 102 10.23 -4.05 9.38
N ARG A 103 9.37 -4.82 10.06
CA ARG A 103 9.70 -5.43 11.35
C ARG A 103 10.87 -6.39 11.24
N LYS A 104 10.92 -7.24 10.21
CA LYS A 104 12.04 -8.14 9.92
C LYS A 104 13.33 -7.38 9.56
N SER A 105 13.22 -6.24 8.89
CA SER A 105 14.37 -5.38 8.61
C SER A 105 14.88 -4.63 9.84
N LEU A 106 14.02 -4.30 10.80
CA LEU A 106 14.41 -3.61 12.04
C LEU A 106 15.06 -4.54 13.07
N ASP A 107 14.86 -5.86 12.95
CA ASP A 107 15.50 -6.83 13.82
C ASP A 107 17.02 -6.69 13.76
N LYS A 108 17.64 -6.44 14.91
CA LYS A 108 19.10 -6.21 15.02
C LYS A 108 19.91 -7.46 14.71
N SER A 109 19.31 -8.66 14.76
CA SER A 109 19.96 -9.88 14.31
C SER A 109 19.96 -10.04 12.79
N ASN A 110 19.36 -9.10 12.05
CA ASN A 110 19.37 -9.14 10.59
C ASN A 110 20.78 -8.80 10.07
N PRO A 111 21.39 -9.66 9.22
CA PRO A 111 22.75 -9.45 8.70
C PRO A 111 22.91 -8.13 7.92
N ILE A 112 21.81 -7.52 7.46
CA ILE A 112 21.84 -6.20 6.82
C ILE A 112 22.41 -5.13 7.76
N TRP A 113 22.12 -5.22 9.07
CA TRP A 113 22.64 -4.26 10.05
C TRP A 113 24.15 -4.38 10.20
N GLU A 114 24.69 -5.60 10.16
CA GLU A 114 26.14 -5.79 10.21
C GLU A 114 26.82 -5.06 9.05
N LEU A 115 26.31 -5.23 7.83
CA LEU A 115 26.80 -4.55 6.64
C LEU A 115 26.70 -3.01 6.77
N LEU A 116 25.55 -2.50 7.22
CA LEU A 116 25.33 -1.06 7.40
C LEU A 116 26.20 -0.44 8.51
N THR A 117 26.68 -1.24 9.46
CA THR A 117 27.58 -0.75 10.53
C THR A 117 29.06 -0.71 10.14
N LEU A 118 29.46 -1.36 9.03
CA LEU A 118 30.86 -1.42 8.62
C LEU A 118 31.53 -0.06 8.41
N PRO A 119 30.89 0.96 7.81
CA PRO A 119 31.49 2.30 7.68
C PRO A 119 31.87 2.91 9.03
N SER A 120 30.96 2.88 10.00
CA SER A 120 31.24 3.39 11.34
C SER A 120 32.35 2.60 12.05
N ARG A 121 32.35 1.27 11.90
CA ARG A 121 33.42 0.41 12.43
C ARG A 121 34.76 0.73 11.77
N MET A 122 34.79 0.97 10.46
CA MET A 122 36.00 1.39 9.73
C MET A 122 36.58 2.66 10.34
N ASP A 123 35.75 3.69 10.56
CA ASP A 123 36.21 4.94 11.14
C ASP A 123 36.80 4.78 12.55
N ILE A 124 36.20 3.89 13.36
CA ILE A 124 36.73 3.53 14.68
C ILE A 124 38.07 2.80 14.55
N CYS A 125 38.19 1.86 13.61
CA CYS A 125 39.42 1.10 13.38
C CYS A 125 40.57 2.02 12.99
N ILE A 126 40.32 2.98 12.10
CA ILE A 126 41.31 3.97 11.66
C ILE A 126 41.75 4.82 12.85
N ARG A 127 40.83 5.49 13.55
CA ARG A 127 41.16 6.36 14.70
C ARG A 127 41.85 5.63 15.86
N ALA A 128 41.54 4.36 16.09
CA ALA A 128 42.13 3.57 17.17
C ALA A 128 43.47 2.90 16.77
N GLY A 129 43.92 3.06 15.52
CA GLY A 129 45.18 2.48 15.03
C GLY A 129 45.10 0.98 14.70
N TYR A 130 43.90 0.42 14.55
CA TYR A 130 43.68 -0.97 14.14
C TYR A 130 43.79 -1.13 12.61
N TYR A 131 44.96 -0.83 12.07
CA TYR A 131 45.19 -0.73 10.62
C TYR A 131 45.03 -2.06 9.86
N ASP A 132 45.34 -3.20 10.48
CA ASP A 132 45.12 -4.52 9.90
C ASP A 132 43.63 -4.84 9.66
N LEU A 133 42.78 -4.43 10.60
CA LEU A 133 41.34 -4.61 10.49
C LEU A 133 40.74 -3.62 9.47
N ALA A 134 41.19 -2.37 9.51
CA ALA A 134 40.80 -1.36 8.52
C ALA A 134 41.16 -1.80 7.09
N TYR A 135 42.35 -2.38 6.90
CA TYR A 135 42.77 -2.96 5.63
C TYR A 135 41.81 -4.06 5.14
N THR A 136 41.44 -4.98 6.03
CA THR A 136 40.53 -6.09 5.71
C THR A 136 39.16 -5.56 5.27
N LEU A 137 38.67 -4.50 5.93
CA LEU A 137 37.42 -3.82 5.55
C LEU A 137 37.51 -3.14 4.18
N THR A 138 38.64 -2.51 3.84
CA THR A 138 38.86 -1.93 2.50
C THR A 138 38.84 -3.00 1.42
N ASN A 139 39.52 -4.13 1.63
CA ASN A 139 39.50 -5.25 0.70
C ASN A 139 38.09 -5.82 0.50
N TYR A 140 37.33 -5.94 1.60
CA TYR A 140 35.93 -6.36 1.53
C TYR A 140 35.08 -5.38 0.71
N GLY A 141 35.26 -4.07 0.90
CA GLY A 141 34.61 -3.04 0.07
C GLY A 141 34.92 -3.19 -1.43
N MET A 142 36.17 -3.49 -1.78
CA MET A 142 36.57 -3.75 -3.17
C MET A 142 35.94 -5.04 -3.74
N GLN A 143 35.87 -6.11 -2.94
CA GLN A 143 35.19 -7.34 -3.34
C GLN A 143 33.69 -7.09 -3.57
N LEU A 144 33.05 -6.28 -2.72
CA LEU A 144 31.65 -5.88 -2.90
C LEU A 144 31.46 -5.10 -4.21
N GLN A 145 32.35 -4.16 -4.55
CA GLN A 145 32.30 -3.42 -5.81
C GLN A 145 32.47 -4.33 -7.04
N GLN A 146 33.27 -5.39 -6.94
CA GLN A 146 33.43 -6.38 -8.00
C GLN A 146 32.15 -7.22 -8.20
N GLN A 147 31.36 -7.41 -7.15
CA GLN A 147 30.08 -8.10 -7.19
C GLN A 147 28.96 -7.18 -7.70
N SER A 148 28.97 -6.93 -9.02
CA SER A 148 28.04 -6.03 -9.73
C SER A 148 26.55 -6.23 -9.40
N HIS A 149 26.12 -7.45 -9.07
CA HIS A 149 24.73 -7.73 -8.70
C HIS A 149 24.29 -7.08 -7.36
N LEU A 150 25.20 -6.99 -6.38
CA LEU A 150 24.92 -6.40 -5.07
C LEU A 150 24.94 -4.86 -5.12
N CYS A 151 25.85 -4.29 -5.89
CA CYS A 151 25.96 -2.84 -6.10
C CYS A 151 24.82 -2.22 -6.91
N LYS A 152 23.88 -3.02 -7.43
CA LYS A 152 22.59 -2.51 -7.94
C LYS A 152 21.80 -1.81 -6.83
N ASN A 153 21.95 -2.23 -5.58
CA ASN A 153 21.35 -1.56 -4.45
C ASN A 153 22.21 -0.33 -4.05
N PRO A 154 21.65 0.89 -4.06
CA PRO A 154 22.41 2.10 -3.75
C PRO A 154 22.94 2.15 -2.31
N LEU A 155 22.30 1.46 -1.36
CA LEU A 155 22.78 1.38 0.02
C LEU A 155 24.06 0.56 0.12
N ILE A 156 24.09 -0.62 -0.52
CA ILE A 156 25.27 -1.48 -0.55
C ILE A 156 26.41 -0.77 -1.28
N LYS A 157 26.09 -0.10 -2.39
CA LYS A 157 27.08 0.71 -3.12
C LYS A 157 27.69 1.79 -2.23
N LYS A 158 26.90 2.56 -1.50
CA LYS A 158 27.41 3.58 -0.55
C LYS A 158 28.31 2.99 0.53
N VAL A 159 27.95 1.84 1.08
CA VAL A 159 28.80 1.14 2.07
C VAL A 159 30.13 0.76 1.43
N ALA A 160 30.09 0.11 0.26
CA ALA A 160 31.29 -0.33 -0.43
C ALA A 160 32.20 0.86 -0.81
N ASP A 161 31.62 1.93 -1.35
CA ASP A 161 32.33 3.16 -1.72
C ASP A 161 33.01 3.78 -0.49
N HIS A 162 32.32 3.90 0.66
CA HIS A 162 32.91 4.41 1.90
C HIS A 162 34.09 3.56 2.40
N LEU A 163 33.98 2.23 2.35
CA LEU A 163 35.06 1.33 2.77
C LEU A 163 36.30 1.45 1.85
N VAL A 164 36.09 1.76 0.58
CA VAL A 164 37.16 1.97 -0.41
C VAL A 164 37.75 3.38 -0.30
N GLU A 165 36.93 4.40 -0.10
CA GLU A 165 37.37 5.79 0.12
C GLU A 165 38.19 5.93 1.40
N ALA A 166 37.82 5.20 2.46
CA ALA A 166 38.56 5.11 3.72
C ALA A 166 40.04 4.71 3.53
N ARG A 167 40.39 4.08 2.41
CA ARG A 167 41.79 3.77 2.05
C ARG A 167 42.65 5.03 1.95
N ALA A 168 42.14 6.11 1.38
CA ALA A 168 42.90 7.34 1.19
C ALA A 168 43.30 7.93 2.55
N TYR A 169 42.32 8.04 3.46
CA TYR A 169 42.53 8.50 4.82
C TYR A 169 43.51 7.62 5.61
N LEU A 170 43.40 6.30 5.45
CA LEU A 170 44.29 5.34 6.11
C LEU A 170 45.74 5.47 5.63
N LEU A 171 45.95 5.67 4.31
CA LEU A 171 47.27 5.92 3.76
C LEU A 171 47.84 7.25 4.26
N GLU A 172 47.03 8.30 4.28
CA GLU A 172 47.43 9.61 4.78
C GLU A 172 47.84 9.56 6.26
N GLU A 173 47.05 8.89 7.11
CA GLU A 173 47.37 8.72 8.53
C GLU A 173 48.70 7.96 8.73
N LEU A 174 48.89 6.86 7.98
CA LEU A 174 50.13 6.08 8.04
C LEU A 174 51.34 6.85 7.51
N PHE A 175 51.18 7.64 6.44
CA PHE A 175 52.28 8.43 5.90
C PHE A 175 52.63 9.63 6.80
N ASN A 176 51.63 10.26 7.43
CA ASN A 176 51.85 11.34 8.38
C ASN A 176 52.70 10.92 9.59
N LYS A 177 52.71 9.63 9.97
CA LYS A 177 53.63 9.11 11.00
C LYS A 177 55.11 9.29 10.61
N PHE A 178 55.46 9.29 9.32
CA PHE A 178 56.83 9.56 8.88
C PHE A 178 57.20 11.04 8.96
N ALA A 179 56.22 11.94 8.97
CA ALA A 179 56.43 13.39 9.12
C ALA A 179 56.70 13.83 10.57
N GLY A 180 56.87 12.86 11.49
CA GLY A 180 57.21 13.06 12.90
C GLY A 180 58.38 12.18 13.37
N PRO A 181 58.75 12.29 14.66
CA PRO A 181 59.78 11.44 15.25
C PRO A 181 59.27 9.99 15.28
N LEU A 182 59.98 9.10 14.59
CA LEU A 182 59.55 7.73 14.38
C LEU A 182 60.77 6.81 14.40
N ASP A 183 60.75 5.80 15.28
CA ASP A 183 61.84 4.84 15.44
C ASP A 183 61.85 3.79 14.31
N LEU A 184 62.92 2.99 14.25
CA LEU A 184 63.08 1.98 13.20
C LEU A 184 62.01 0.88 13.29
N ALA A 185 61.67 0.43 14.50
CA ALA A 185 60.73 -0.66 14.70
C ALA A 185 59.30 -0.28 14.28
N GLU A 186 58.85 0.92 14.62
CA GLU A 186 57.58 1.50 14.25
C GLU A 186 57.54 1.80 12.74
N SER A 187 58.64 2.30 12.16
CA SER A 187 58.72 2.51 10.70
C SER A 187 58.50 1.22 9.91
N ILE A 188 59.08 0.10 10.35
CA ILE A 188 58.89 -1.21 9.71
C ILE A 188 57.43 -1.66 9.82
N LYS A 189 56.78 -1.45 10.98
CA LYS A 189 55.36 -1.78 11.18
C LYS A 189 54.46 -0.97 10.24
N VAL A 190 54.68 0.34 10.16
CA VAL A 190 53.92 1.24 9.26
C VAL A 190 54.11 0.82 7.81
N VAL A 191 55.35 0.60 7.35
CA VAL A 191 55.62 0.12 5.97
C VAL A 191 54.93 -1.21 5.70
N ASN A 192 54.96 -2.16 6.62
CA ASN A 192 54.31 -3.46 6.45
C ASN A 192 52.78 -3.33 6.35
N ASN A 193 52.16 -2.43 7.11
CA ASN A 193 50.73 -2.14 7.00
C ASN A 193 50.39 -1.49 5.65
N VAL A 194 51.18 -0.52 5.22
CA VAL A 194 50.98 0.17 3.93
C VAL A 194 51.14 -0.80 2.74
N ARG A 195 52.10 -1.74 2.81
CA ARG A 195 52.31 -2.75 1.76
C ARG A 195 51.12 -3.70 1.56
N LYS A 196 50.29 -3.90 2.58
CA LYS A 196 49.09 -4.72 2.45
C LYS A 196 48.06 -4.03 1.55
N MET A 197 48.01 -2.70 1.54
CA MET A 197 47.01 -1.92 0.80
C MET A 197 47.00 -2.22 -0.71
N PRO A 198 45.83 -2.43 -1.33
CA PRO A 198 45.73 -2.65 -2.76
C PRO A 198 46.11 -1.39 -3.55
N PHE A 199 46.53 -1.56 -4.81
CA PHE A 199 46.83 -0.47 -5.75
C PHE A 199 47.91 0.53 -5.29
N LEU A 200 48.88 0.08 -4.49
CA LEU A 200 50.07 0.87 -4.15
C LEU A 200 51.32 0.12 -4.62
N THR A 201 52.06 0.74 -5.54
CA THR A 201 53.32 0.15 -6.03
C THR A 201 54.46 0.38 -5.04
N ALA A 202 55.47 -0.48 -5.08
CA ALA A 202 56.67 -0.32 -4.25
C ALA A 202 57.38 1.02 -4.49
N ASN A 203 57.35 1.55 -5.72
CA ASN A 203 57.93 2.84 -6.06
C ASN A 203 57.14 4.00 -5.44
N GLN A 204 55.80 3.98 -5.56
CA GLN A 204 54.94 4.99 -4.93
C GLN A 204 55.12 5.01 -3.41
N LEU A 205 55.21 3.83 -2.79
CA LEU A 205 55.49 3.71 -1.36
C LEU A 205 56.82 4.37 -0.98
N ARG A 206 57.91 4.07 -1.70
CA ARG A 206 59.23 4.65 -1.44
C ARG A 206 59.21 6.18 -1.58
N ILE A 207 58.60 6.68 -2.65
CA ILE A 207 58.50 8.13 -2.90
C ILE A 207 57.70 8.80 -1.78
N ALA A 208 56.54 8.26 -1.41
CA ALA A 208 55.70 8.83 -0.36
C ALA A 208 56.41 8.87 1.00
N VAL A 209 57.13 7.80 1.36
CA VAL A 209 57.95 7.76 2.60
C VAL A 209 59.04 8.83 2.56
N LEU A 210 59.78 8.95 1.44
CA LEU A 210 60.83 9.96 1.30
C LEU A 210 60.26 11.37 1.41
N GLN A 211 59.14 11.67 0.74
CA GLN A 211 58.47 12.97 0.80
C GLN A 211 58.05 13.35 2.24
N HIS A 212 57.46 12.44 3.00
CA HIS A 212 57.06 12.73 4.38
C HIS A 212 58.26 12.86 5.32
N ARG A 213 59.34 12.11 5.07
CA ARG A 213 60.60 12.27 5.81
C ARG A 213 61.30 13.58 5.48
N ASP A 214 61.23 14.04 4.24
CA ASP A 214 61.75 15.34 3.83
C ASP A 214 61.05 16.48 4.60
N ILE A 215 59.72 16.45 4.67
CA ILE A 215 58.92 17.38 5.49
C ILE A 215 59.36 17.38 6.96
N TYR A 216 59.66 16.20 7.53
CA TYR A 216 60.16 16.11 8.91
C TYR A 216 61.54 16.77 9.06
N LEU A 217 62.45 16.54 8.11
CA LEU A 217 63.79 17.13 8.11
C LEU A 217 63.73 18.66 7.95
N GLU A 218 62.90 19.17 7.04
CA GLU A 218 62.68 20.60 6.85
C GLU A 218 62.22 21.28 8.15
N LYS A 219 61.28 20.66 8.88
CA LYS A 219 60.85 21.15 10.20
C LYS A 219 61.99 21.22 11.20
N GLN A 220 62.81 20.17 11.28
CA GLN A 220 63.99 20.14 12.18
C GLN A 220 65.03 21.22 11.81
N ILE A 221 65.27 21.44 10.52
CA ILE A 221 66.19 22.47 10.04
C ILE A 221 65.68 23.88 10.40
N LEU A 222 64.38 24.13 10.24
CA LEU A 222 63.72 25.37 10.65
C LEU A 222 63.87 25.62 12.16
N ASP A 223 63.60 24.61 12.98
CA ASP A 223 63.73 24.70 14.44
C ASP A 223 65.17 25.07 14.87
N ILE A 224 66.18 24.50 14.21
CA ILE A 224 67.59 24.84 14.45
C ILE A 224 67.90 26.27 14.02
N SER A 225 67.36 26.72 12.88
CA SER A 225 67.64 28.05 12.31
C SER A 225 67.05 29.19 13.16
N VAL A 226 65.89 28.96 13.79
CA VAL A 226 65.25 29.92 14.70
C VAL A 226 65.96 29.99 16.05
N GLY A 227 66.54 28.90 16.54
CA GLY A 227 67.29 28.88 17.81
C GLY A 227 68.67 29.56 17.78
N ILE A 228 69.14 29.99 16.61
CA ILE A 228 70.44 30.64 16.40
C ILE A 228 70.30 32.18 16.25
N THR A 229 69.07 32.71 16.21
CA THR A 229 68.77 34.16 16.17
C THR A 229 68.26 34.64 17.53
#